data_AF-A0A7J0CSU5-F1
#
_entry.id   AF-A0A7J0CSU5-F1
#
_cell.length_a   1.000
_cell.length_b   1.000
_cell.length_c   1.000
_cell.angle_alpha   90.00
_cell.angle_beta   90.00
_cell.angle_gamma   90.00
#
_symmetry.space_group_name_H-M   'P 1'
#
loop_
_entity.id
_entity.type
_entity.pdbx_description
1 polymer ?
#
loop_
_entity_poly.entity_id
_entity_poly.type
_entity_poly.pdbx_seq_one_letter_code
_entity_poly.pdbx_strand_id
1 'polypeptide(L)'
;MGRVVGKAAGRISAAKSAAVERSRKARDRKAAATVASKRDAVRKAPARKAARRALRRSAVRFQGRRLLAAVLAGALGLVGLVSTPLGRKLGWAWLMYPGRRLYARLMRTAEEQRDQRDEATIAALGEDEAAVDAETAEQSEQISDTAERPVGPTPAAPTTTVIEGENVSGFKFEDAATEMQAAAMLYEPDGCMEILAMVDGLPEALRMIAHVMQILAERSDSEFPLEKEVAGGFNDIYDLLLKASAGAEELPAIFRRVHEQDIARHEDPRNGAEAEKGWNV
;
A
#
# COMPACT_ATOMS: atom_id res chain seq x y z
N MET A 1 16.51 68.25 15.82
CA MET A 1 16.80 66.96 16.47
C MET A 1 15.97 65.75 15.98
N GLY A 2 14.82 65.90 15.31
CA GLY A 2 13.93 64.75 14.98
C GLY A 2 14.34 63.80 13.84
N ARG A 3 15.17 64.22 12.87
CA ARG A 3 15.51 63.39 11.69
C ARG A 3 16.54 62.28 11.95
N VAL A 4 17.33 62.39 13.02
CA VAL A 4 18.41 61.43 13.31
C VAL A 4 17.87 60.18 14.02
N VAL A 5 16.83 60.34 14.84
CA VAL A 5 16.17 59.24 15.56
C VAL A 5 15.37 58.33 14.63
N GLY A 6 14.66 58.88 13.64
CA GLY A 6 13.90 58.08 12.65
C GLY A 6 14.78 57.20 11.76
N LYS A 7 16.00 57.65 11.43
CA LYS A 7 16.96 56.90 10.60
C LYS A 7 17.59 55.72 11.36
N ALA A 8 17.78 55.85 12.67
CA ALA A 8 18.26 54.78 13.54
C ALA A 8 17.16 53.72 13.81
N ALA A 9 15.92 54.15 14.07
CA ALA A 9 14.78 53.26 14.26
C ALA A 9 14.47 52.42 12.99
N GLY A 10 14.57 53.01 11.79
CA GLY A 10 14.38 52.29 10.52
C GLY A 10 15.47 51.26 10.21
N ARG A 11 16.70 51.45 10.69
CA ARG A 11 17.79 50.46 10.54
C ARG A 11 17.61 49.28 11.47
N ILE A 12 17.11 49.51 12.68
CA ILE A 12 16.82 48.43 13.65
C ILE A 12 15.62 47.59 13.19
N SER A 13 14.58 48.21 12.64
CA SER A 13 13.45 47.46 12.06
C SER A 13 13.86 46.67 10.81
N ALA A 14 14.66 47.26 9.91
CA ALA A 14 15.19 46.56 8.74
C ALA A 14 16.09 45.37 9.10
N ALA A 15 16.94 45.49 10.14
CA ALA A 15 17.77 44.40 10.63
C ALA A 15 16.92 43.26 11.25
N LYS A 16 15.87 43.59 12.00
CA LYS A 16 14.91 42.60 12.52
C LYS A 16 14.16 41.90 11.39
N SER A 17 13.68 42.63 10.39
CA SER A 17 13.01 42.07 9.21
C SER A 17 13.93 41.12 8.42
N ALA A 18 15.19 41.49 8.22
CA ALA A 18 16.18 40.65 7.54
C ALA A 18 16.49 39.36 8.33
N ALA A 19 16.54 39.43 9.66
CA ALA A 19 16.72 38.25 10.50
C ALA A 19 15.50 37.30 10.45
N VAL A 20 14.29 37.86 10.47
CA VAL A 20 13.05 37.10 10.31
C VAL A 20 12.99 36.44 8.93
N GLU A 21 13.34 37.17 7.87
CA GLU A 21 13.35 36.64 6.50
C GLU A 21 14.36 35.51 6.31
N ARG A 22 15.55 35.61 6.92
CA ARG A 22 16.54 34.51 6.93
C ARG A 22 16.01 33.28 7.65
N SER A 23 15.36 33.45 8.80
CA SER A 23 14.78 32.31 9.54
C SER A 23 13.62 31.65 8.80
N ARG A 24 12.81 32.43 8.07
CA ARG A 24 11.76 31.91 7.17
C ARG A 24 12.37 31.14 6.01
N LYS A 25 13.31 31.73 5.26
CA LYS A 25 14.04 31.07 4.17
C LYS A 25 14.71 29.75 4.61
N ALA A 26 15.27 29.70 5.81
CA ALA A 26 15.86 28.48 6.35
C ALA A 26 14.80 27.39 6.65
N ARG A 27 13.63 27.78 7.18
CA ARG A 27 12.50 26.86 7.40
C ARG A 27 11.90 26.38 6.08
N ASP A 28 11.73 27.27 5.11
CA ASP A 28 11.17 26.95 3.80
C ASP A 28 12.07 25.96 3.04
N ARG A 29 13.40 26.14 3.10
CA ARG A 29 14.36 25.18 2.54
C ARG A 29 14.26 23.80 3.20
N LYS A 30 14.12 23.75 4.52
CA LYS A 30 13.93 22.48 5.24
C LYS A 30 12.61 21.81 4.85
N ALA A 31 11.52 22.57 4.80
CA ALA A 31 10.22 22.06 4.38
C ALA A 31 10.27 21.53 2.94
N ALA A 32 10.92 22.27 2.02
CA ALA A 32 11.11 21.84 0.64
C ALA A 32 11.93 20.55 0.54
N ALA A 33 13.02 20.42 1.30
CA ALA A 33 13.82 19.20 1.35
C ALA A 33 13.01 18.00 1.91
N THR A 34 12.21 18.22 2.95
CA THR A 34 11.32 17.18 3.49
C THR A 34 10.29 16.74 2.45
N VAL A 35 9.65 17.68 1.75
CA VAL A 35 8.68 17.37 0.70
C VAL A 35 9.33 16.63 -0.47
N ALA A 36 10.52 17.05 -0.91
CA ALA A 36 11.28 16.35 -1.95
C ALA A 36 11.56 14.90 -1.54
N SER A 37 12.08 14.68 -0.32
CA SER A 37 12.36 13.35 0.20
C SER A 37 11.11 12.45 0.30
N LYS A 38 9.96 13.00 0.71
CA LYS A 38 8.68 12.27 0.74
C LYS A 38 8.22 11.89 -0.66
N ARG A 39 8.31 12.81 -1.63
CA ARG A 39 7.96 12.54 -3.04
C ARG A 39 8.89 11.49 -3.66
N ASP A 40 10.18 11.56 -3.39
CA ASP A 40 11.15 10.54 -3.85
C ASP A 40 10.84 9.17 -3.25
N ALA A 41 10.49 9.13 -1.96
CA ALA A 41 10.11 7.89 -1.28
C ALA A 41 8.84 7.25 -1.88
N VAL A 42 7.85 8.05 -2.25
CA VAL A 42 6.61 7.58 -2.91
C VAL A 42 6.92 7.09 -4.32
N ARG A 43 7.67 7.86 -5.12
CA ARG A 43 8.04 7.49 -6.50
C ARG A 43 8.84 6.19 -6.57
N LYS A 44 9.78 5.99 -5.64
CA LYS A 44 10.62 4.78 -5.57
C LYS A 44 9.99 3.63 -4.78
N ALA A 45 8.85 3.83 -4.14
CA ALA A 45 8.15 2.81 -3.37
C ALA A 45 7.84 1.51 -4.15
N PRO A 46 7.32 1.55 -5.39
CA PRO A 46 7.01 0.33 -6.14
C PRO A 46 8.27 -0.51 -6.44
N ALA A 47 9.35 0.12 -6.91
CA ALA A 47 10.63 -0.55 -7.19
C ALA A 47 11.19 -1.21 -5.91
N ARG A 48 11.22 -0.47 -4.79
CA ARG A 48 11.64 -0.99 -3.48
C ARG A 48 10.78 -2.15 -2.99
N LYS A 49 9.47 -2.09 -3.21
CA LYS A 49 8.53 -3.16 -2.84
C LYS A 49 8.77 -4.43 -3.67
N ALA A 50 9.00 -4.28 -4.97
CA ALA A 50 9.33 -5.38 -5.87
C ALA A 50 10.65 -6.06 -5.44
N ALA A 51 11.70 -5.28 -5.20
CA ALA A 51 12.99 -5.78 -4.71
C ALA A 51 12.86 -6.52 -3.37
N ARG A 52 12.11 -5.97 -2.40
CA ARG A 52 11.83 -6.64 -1.10
C ARG A 52 11.12 -7.98 -1.30
N ARG A 53 10.18 -8.07 -2.24
CA ARG A 53 9.47 -9.32 -2.54
C ARG A 53 10.41 -10.34 -3.19
N ALA A 54 11.29 -9.90 -4.08
CA ALA A 54 12.30 -10.75 -4.71
C ALA A 54 13.29 -11.32 -3.68
N LEU A 55 13.82 -10.48 -2.78
CA LEU A 55 14.71 -10.90 -1.68
C LEU A 55 14.02 -11.85 -0.68
N ARG A 56 12.75 -11.62 -0.36
CA ARG A 56 11.98 -12.56 0.48
C ARG A 56 11.82 -13.91 -0.23
N ARG A 57 11.57 -13.90 -1.54
CA ARG A 57 11.41 -15.12 -2.34
C ARG A 57 12.73 -15.89 -2.47
N SER A 58 13.87 -15.21 -2.59
CA SER A 58 15.19 -15.85 -2.59
C SER A 58 15.49 -16.49 -1.23
N ALA A 59 15.21 -15.77 -0.13
CA ALA A 59 15.36 -16.27 1.23
C ALA A 59 14.50 -17.52 1.50
N VAL A 60 13.23 -17.53 1.10
CA VAL A 60 12.33 -18.69 1.26
C VAL A 60 12.86 -19.91 0.49
N ARG A 61 13.33 -19.73 -0.74
CA ARG A 61 13.92 -20.82 -1.54
C ARG A 61 15.19 -21.37 -0.88
N PHE A 62 16.02 -20.50 -0.31
CA PHE A 62 17.21 -20.90 0.41
C PHE A 62 16.87 -21.72 1.67
N GLN A 63 15.86 -21.29 2.44
CA GLN A 63 15.40 -22.06 3.60
C GLN A 63 14.86 -23.44 3.20
N GLY A 64 14.11 -23.53 2.10
CA GLY A 64 13.67 -24.81 1.56
C GLY A 64 14.84 -25.74 1.20
N ARG A 65 15.86 -25.22 0.50
CA ARG A 65 17.08 -25.99 0.19
C ARG A 65 17.87 -26.38 1.44
N ARG A 66 17.92 -25.50 2.45
CA ARG A 66 18.59 -25.77 3.72
C ARG A 66 17.91 -26.91 4.48
N LEU A 67 16.58 -26.94 4.50
CA LEU A 67 15.82 -28.02 5.12
C LEU A 67 16.04 -29.35 4.39
N LEU A 68 15.96 -29.36 3.05
CA LEU A 68 16.25 -30.56 2.25
C LEU A 68 17.68 -31.06 2.50
N ALA A 69 18.67 -30.16 2.46
CA ALA A 69 20.06 -30.50 2.74
C ALA A 69 20.24 -31.04 4.16
N ALA A 70 19.54 -30.49 5.15
CA ALA A 70 19.55 -30.97 6.53
C ALA A 70 18.94 -32.38 6.65
N VAL A 71 17.84 -32.68 5.93
CA VAL A 71 17.23 -34.02 5.91
C VAL A 71 18.17 -35.04 5.29
N LEU A 72 18.72 -34.75 4.11
CA LEU A 72 19.67 -35.66 3.44
C LEU A 72 20.94 -35.88 4.26
N ALA A 73 21.50 -34.80 4.81
CA ALA A 73 22.67 -34.87 5.67
C ALA A 73 22.38 -35.58 6.99
N GLY A 74 21.17 -35.44 7.54
CA GLY A 74 20.71 -36.14 8.73
C GLY A 74 20.62 -37.64 8.50
N ALA A 75 19.99 -38.07 7.40
CA ALA A 75 19.93 -39.48 7.01
C ALA A 75 21.33 -40.08 6.83
N LEU A 76 22.24 -39.37 6.14
CA LEU A 76 23.64 -39.80 6.00
C LEU A 76 24.43 -39.71 7.31
N GLY A 77 24.02 -38.82 8.22
CA GLY A 77 24.58 -38.67 9.56
C GLY A 77 24.28 -39.87 10.45
N LEU A 78 23.12 -40.51 10.28
CA LEU A 78 22.79 -41.78 10.95
C LEU A 78 23.73 -42.91 10.50
N VAL A 79 24.05 -42.99 9.21
CA VAL A 79 25.10 -43.90 8.70
C VAL A 79 26.46 -43.55 9.32
N GLY A 80 26.70 -42.25 9.53
CA GLY A 80 27.85 -41.71 10.25
C GLY A 80 28.04 -42.24 11.67
N LEU A 81 26.97 -42.62 12.39
CA LEU A 81 27.10 -43.18 13.75
C LEU A 81 27.87 -44.51 13.76
N VAL A 82 27.77 -45.29 12.69
CA VAL A 82 28.51 -46.54 12.51
C VAL A 82 29.83 -46.29 11.79
N SER A 83 29.83 -45.45 10.75
CA SER A 83 31.01 -45.23 9.91
C SER A 83 32.12 -44.44 10.62
N THR A 84 31.78 -43.51 11.51
CA THR A 84 32.74 -42.63 12.19
C THR A 84 33.62 -43.37 13.22
N PRO A 85 33.09 -44.25 14.10
CA PRO A 85 33.94 -45.04 15.00
C PRO A 85 34.82 -46.04 14.23
N LEU A 86 34.31 -46.63 13.14
CA LEU A 86 35.08 -47.48 12.22
C LEU A 86 36.21 -46.68 11.55
N GLY A 87 35.92 -45.50 11.02
CA GLY A 87 36.92 -44.60 10.44
C GLY A 87 37.97 -44.12 11.43
N ARG A 88 37.62 -43.93 12.71
CA ARG A 88 38.59 -43.61 13.77
C ARG A 88 39.52 -44.76 14.09
N LYS A 89 39.01 -45.99 14.11
CA LYS A 89 39.83 -47.20 14.34
C LYS A 89 40.78 -47.50 13.17
N LEU A 90 40.37 -47.22 11.93
CA LEU A 90 41.14 -47.47 10.71
C LEU A 90 41.99 -46.27 10.23
N GLY A 91 41.90 -45.12 10.90
CA GLY A 91 42.62 -43.90 10.51
C GLY A 91 42.10 -43.24 9.21
N TRP A 92 40.91 -43.60 8.74
CA TRP A 92 40.35 -43.14 7.48
C TRP A 92 39.48 -41.89 7.66
N ALA A 93 40.09 -40.72 7.49
CA ALA A 93 39.41 -39.43 7.65
C ALA A 93 38.26 -39.19 6.66
N TRP A 94 38.21 -39.91 5.54
CA TRP A 94 37.15 -39.78 4.54
C TRP A 94 35.82 -40.42 4.96
N LEU A 95 35.87 -41.38 5.88
CA LEU A 95 34.72 -42.12 6.39
C LEU A 95 34.06 -41.45 7.62
N MET A 96 34.73 -40.43 8.17
CA MET A 96 34.25 -39.66 9.31
C MET A 96 33.26 -38.57 8.88
N TYR A 97 32.14 -38.46 9.61
CA TYR A 97 31.13 -37.40 9.44
C TYR A 97 30.61 -37.20 7.99
N PRO A 98 30.17 -38.27 7.30
CA PRO A 98 29.74 -38.18 5.90
C PRO A 98 28.57 -37.19 5.71
N GLY A 99 27.61 -37.15 6.65
CA GLY A 99 26.49 -36.20 6.62
C GLY A 99 26.92 -34.74 6.72
N ARG A 100 27.86 -34.40 7.61
CA ARG A 100 28.34 -33.01 7.77
C ARG A 100 29.06 -32.51 6.51
N ARG A 101 29.83 -33.38 5.86
CA ARG A 101 30.51 -33.06 4.60
C ARG A 101 29.53 -32.84 3.45
N LEU A 102 28.52 -33.68 3.34
CA LEU A 102 27.46 -33.51 2.35
C LEU A 102 26.70 -32.19 2.57
N TYR A 103 26.30 -31.90 3.82
CA TYR A 103 25.66 -30.65 4.18
C TYR A 103 26.49 -29.43 3.77
N ALA A 104 27.78 -29.40 4.16
CA ALA A 104 28.68 -28.30 3.83
C ALA A 104 28.80 -28.08 2.31
N ARG A 105 28.88 -29.17 1.53
CA ARG A 105 28.98 -29.09 0.06
C ARG A 105 27.69 -28.56 -0.58
N LEU A 106 26.52 -29.00 -0.11
CA LEU A 106 25.22 -28.54 -0.60
C LEU A 106 24.94 -27.09 -0.21
N MET A 107 25.35 -26.68 0.99
CA MET A 107 25.16 -25.31 1.46
C MET A 107 26.09 -24.33 0.76
N ARG A 108 27.35 -24.68 0.50
CA ARG A 108 28.29 -23.78 -0.18
C ARG A 108 27.77 -23.32 -1.55
N THR A 109 27.29 -24.25 -2.37
CA THR A 109 26.74 -23.91 -3.69
C THR A 109 25.40 -23.18 -3.59
N ALA A 110 24.61 -23.44 -2.54
CA ALA A 110 23.34 -22.76 -2.32
C ALA A 110 23.52 -21.31 -1.85
N GLU A 111 24.55 -21.04 -1.04
CA GLU A 111 24.96 -19.71 -0.59
C GLU A 111 25.47 -18.87 -1.75
N GLU A 112 26.44 -19.38 -2.53
CA GLU A 112 26.96 -18.70 -3.73
C GLU A 112 25.83 -18.31 -4.71
N GLN A 113 24.88 -19.22 -4.94
CA GLN A 113 23.73 -18.94 -5.81
C GLN A 113 22.74 -17.94 -5.21
N ARG A 114 22.65 -17.85 -3.89
CA ARG A 114 21.79 -16.86 -3.23
C ARG A 114 22.44 -15.49 -3.36
N ASP A 115 23.72 -15.38 -3.05
CA ASP A 115 24.46 -14.12 -3.08
C ASP A 115 24.40 -13.51 -4.48
N GLN A 116 24.62 -14.31 -5.53
CA GLN A 116 24.47 -13.86 -6.92
C GLN A 116 23.07 -13.30 -7.25
N ARG A 117 22.01 -13.91 -6.72
CA ARG A 117 20.64 -13.44 -6.98
C ARG A 117 20.28 -12.20 -6.16
N ASP A 118 20.73 -12.15 -4.92
CA ASP A 118 20.51 -11.02 -4.03
C ASP A 118 21.28 -9.81 -4.56
N GLU A 119 22.52 -9.99 -5.03
CA GLU A 119 23.32 -8.96 -5.70
C GLU A 119 22.66 -8.47 -7.00
N ALA A 120 22.20 -9.37 -7.87
CA ALA A 120 21.47 -9.00 -9.08
C ALA A 120 20.17 -8.24 -8.77
N THR A 121 19.46 -8.61 -7.69
CA THR A 121 18.24 -7.92 -7.28
C THR A 121 18.53 -6.50 -6.78
N ILE A 122 19.65 -6.31 -6.06
CA ILE A 122 20.09 -5.00 -5.58
C ILE A 122 20.56 -4.13 -6.74
N ALA A 123 21.29 -4.70 -7.71
CA ALA A 123 21.72 -3.99 -8.91
C ALA A 123 20.51 -3.50 -9.73
N ALA A 124 19.54 -4.39 -9.99
CA ALA A 124 18.30 -4.03 -10.69
C ALA A 124 17.49 -2.95 -9.95
N LEU A 125 17.42 -3.00 -8.61
CA LEU A 125 16.80 -1.93 -7.82
C LEU A 125 17.50 -0.59 -8.03
N GLY A 126 18.84 -0.58 -8.09
CA GLY A 126 19.61 0.63 -8.35
C GLY A 126 19.33 1.21 -9.73
N GLU A 127 19.23 0.36 -10.75
CA GLU A 127 18.85 0.74 -12.12
C GLU A 127 17.43 1.30 -12.18
N ASP A 128 16.46 0.63 -11.56
CA ASP A 128 15.07 1.10 -11.49
C ASP A 128 14.96 2.46 -10.77
N GLU A 129 15.68 2.65 -9.66
CA GLU A 129 15.69 3.93 -8.94
C GLU A 129 16.34 5.04 -9.77
N ALA A 130 17.39 4.74 -10.54
CA ALA A 130 18.05 5.69 -11.43
C ALA A 130 17.17 6.05 -12.65
N ALA A 131 16.43 5.09 -13.20
CA ALA A 131 15.47 5.33 -14.28
C ALA A 131 14.35 6.28 -13.82
N VAL A 132 13.78 6.05 -12.62
CA VAL A 132 12.76 6.94 -12.04
C VAL A 132 13.30 8.35 -11.78
N ASP A 133 14.57 8.47 -11.36
CA ASP A 133 15.21 9.77 -11.21
C ASP A 133 15.42 10.49 -12.56
N ALA A 134 15.80 9.76 -13.61
CA ALA A 134 15.96 10.30 -14.96
C ALA A 134 14.62 10.77 -15.55
N GLU A 135 13.56 9.96 -15.45
CA GLU A 135 12.20 10.35 -15.87
C GLU A 135 11.70 11.59 -15.12
N THR A 136 12.03 11.72 -13.84
CA THR A 136 11.67 12.91 -13.05
C THR A 136 12.42 14.15 -13.57
N ALA A 137 13.71 14.02 -13.88
CA ALA A 137 14.49 15.14 -14.40
C ALA A 137 13.90 15.66 -15.73
N GLU A 138 13.56 14.75 -16.65
CA GLU A 138 12.92 15.09 -17.93
C GLU A 138 11.54 15.75 -17.74
N GLN A 139 10.69 15.20 -16.88
CA GLN A 139 9.37 15.79 -16.60
C GLN A 139 9.47 17.17 -15.91
N SER A 140 10.49 17.39 -15.08
CA SER A 140 10.70 18.67 -14.41
C SER A 140 11.11 19.79 -15.38
N GLU A 141 11.87 19.46 -16.43
CA GLU A 141 12.18 20.40 -17.51
C GLU A 141 10.93 20.76 -18.32
N GLN A 142 10.03 19.79 -18.54
CA GLN A 142 8.82 19.99 -19.32
C GLN A 142 7.72 20.78 -18.57
N ILE A 143 7.62 20.63 -17.24
CA ILE A 143 6.59 21.31 -16.41
C ILE A 143 7.00 22.74 -16.03
N SER A 144 8.30 23.07 -16.04
CA SER A 144 8.79 24.40 -15.66
C SER A 144 8.39 25.53 -16.62
N ASP A 145 7.89 25.22 -17.83
CA ASP A 145 7.63 26.22 -18.89
C ASP A 145 6.16 26.68 -18.98
N THR A 146 5.23 26.12 -18.18
CA THR A 146 3.77 26.37 -18.34
C THR A 146 3.08 27.03 -17.13
N ALA A 147 3.75 27.15 -15.98
CA ALA A 147 3.11 27.71 -14.78
C ALA A 147 3.46 29.19 -14.55
N GLU A 148 2.82 30.09 -15.29
CA GLU A 148 2.88 31.52 -14.99
C GLU A 148 2.10 31.83 -13.70
N ARG A 149 2.81 32.33 -12.68
CA ARG A 149 2.19 32.77 -11.42
C ARG A 149 1.32 34.00 -11.72
N PRO A 150 0.03 34.01 -11.36
CA PRO A 150 -0.80 35.19 -11.55
C PRO A 150 -0.21 36.38 -10.79
N VAL A 151 0.12 37.45 -11.52
CA VAL A 151 0.64 38.71 -10.96
C VAL A 151 -0.55 39.62 -10.68
N GLY A 152 -1.21 39.39 -9.55
CA GLY A 152 -2.28 40.26 -9.07
C GLY A 152 -2.95 39.72 -7.80
N PRO A 153 -3.48 40.59 -6.92
CA PRO A 153 -4.34 40.15 -5.84
C PRO A 153 -5.60 39.53 -6.46
N THR A 154 -5.80 38.24 -6.25
CA THR A 154 -7.04 37.55 -6.61
C THR A 154 -8.21 38.22 -5.89
N PRO A 155 -9.33 38.53 -6.59
CA PRO A 155 -10.51 39.06 -5.92
C PRO A 155 -10.98 38.08 -4.85
N ALA A 156 -11.16 38.56 -3.63
CA ALA A 156 -11.80 37.77 -2.59
C ALA A 156 -13.20 37.37 -3.08
N ALA A 157 -13.51 36.08 -3.01
CA ALA A 157 -14.85 35.56 -3.26
C ALA A 157 -15.87 36.32 -2.38
N PRO A 158 -17.10 36.57 -2.85
CA PRO A 158 -18.08 37.30 -2.07
C PRO A 158 -18.38 36.51 -0.80
N THR A 159 -18.01 37.08 0.35
CA THR A 159 -18.36 36.54 1.66
C THR A 159 -19.86 36.68 1.84
N THR A 160 -20.60 35.59 1.61
CA THR A 160 -21.97 35.48 2.12
C THR A 160 -21.88 35.57 3.63
N THR A 161 -22.56 36.55 4.21
CA THR A 161 -22.73 36.72 5.65
C THR A 161 -23.33 35.46 6.24
N VAL A 162 -22.51 34.64 6.90
CA VAL A 162 -22.96 33.53 7.71
C VAL A 162 -23.59 34.11 8.96
N ILE A 163 -24.90 33.94 9.08
CA ILE A 163 -25.64 34.17 10.32
C ILE A 163 -25.17 33.10 11.30
N GLU A 164 -24.48 33.51 12.36
CA GLU A 164 -24.23 32.68 13.55
C GLU A 164 -25.58 32.24 14.12
N GLY A 165 -25.91 30.95 14.03
CA GLY A 165 -27.09 30.43 14.72
C GLY A 165 -27.86 29.27 14.10
N GLU A 166 -27.26 28.43 13.27
CA GLU A 166 -27.83 27.11 12.99
C GLU A 166 -26.70 26.13 12.69
N ASN A 167 -26.29 25.35 13.71
CA ASN A 167 -25.45 24.18 13.51
C ASN A 167 -26.31 23.14 12.78
N VAL A 168 -26.42 23.26 11.45
CA VAL A 168 -26.94 22.21 10.60
C VAL A 168 -26.04 21.00 10.81
N SER A 169 -26.60 19.93 11.35
CA SER A 169 -25.90 18.67 11.62
C SER A 169 -25.09 18.25 10.39
N GLY A 170 -23.76 18.28 10.50
CA GLY A 170 -22.86 17.88 9.44
C GLY A 170 -23.03 16.40 9.06
N PHE A 171 -22.59 16.04 7.86
CA PHE A 171 -22.49 14.65 7.42
C PHE A 171 -21.70 13.81 8.44
N LYS A 172 -22.32 12.75 8.97
CA LYS A 172 -21.71 11.77 9.88
C LYS A 172 -21.70 10.42 9.21
N PHE A 173 -20.52 9.79 9.17
CA PHE A 173 -20.37 8.45 8.59
C PHE A 173 -21.17 7.42 9.36
N GLU A 174 -21.29 7.60 10.67
CA GLU A 174 -21.98 6.71 11.58
C GLU A 174 -23.46 6.61 11.26
N ASP A 175 -24.11 7.71 10.87
CA ASP A 175 -25.54 7.73 10.56
C ASP A 175 -25.83 6.90 9.30
N ALA A 176 -25.06 7.12 8.22
CA ALA A 176 -25.17 6.35 6.98
C ALA A 176 -24.77 4.87 7.16
N ALA A 177 -23.74 4.59 7.98
CA ALA A 177 -23.35 3.23 8.32
C ALA A 177 -24.40 2.52 9.18
N THR A 178 -25.08 3.24 10.07
CA THR A 178 -26.17 2.72 10.90
C THR A 178 -27.37 2.33 10.04
N GLU A 179 -27.70 3.15 9.03
CA GLU A 179 -28.76 2.80 8.07
C GLU A 179 -28.41 1.55 7.26
N MET A 180 -27.17 1.46 6.76
CA MET A 180 -26.66 0.26 6.08
C MET A 180 -26.68 -0.97 6.99
N GLN A 181 -26.31 -0.82 8.26
CA GLN A 181 -26.33 -1.90 9.25
C GLN A 181 -27.77 -2.34 9.55
N ALA A 182 -28.70 -1.40 9.68
CA ALA A 182 -30.11 -1.71 9.90
C ALA A 182 -30.71 -2.47 8.72
N ALA A 183 -30.39 -2.05 7.48
CA ALA A 183 -30.79 -2.77 6.27
C ALA A 183 -30.25 -4.20 6.26
N ALA A 184 -28.98 -4.41 6.65
CA ALA A 184 -28.38 -5.74 6.74
C ALA A 184 -29.01 -6.62 7.84
N MET A 185 -29.41 -6.05 8.98
CA MET A 185 -30.06 -6.79 10.07
C MET A 185 -31.49 -7.24 9.74
N LEU A 186 -32.18 -6.49 8.89
CA LEU A 186 -33.53 -6.78 8.43
C LEU A 186 -33.54 -7.59 7.12
N TYR A 187 -32.37 -7.92 6.59
CA TYR A 187 -32.25 -8.61 5.31
C TYR A 187 -32.58 -10.10 5.46
N GLU A 188 -33.70 -10.50 4.87
CA GLU A 188 -34.13 -11.89 4.76
C GLU A 188 -34.24 -12.24 3.26
N PRO A 189 -33.19 -12.84 2.66
CA PRO A 189 -33.20 -13.16 1.23
C PRO A 189 -34.21 -14.27 0.92
N ASP A 190 -34.99 -14.10 -0.15
CA ASP A 190 -35.99 -15.08 -0.59
C ASP A 190 -35.34 -16.31 -1.26
N GLY A 191 -34.11 -16.17 -1.77
CA GLY A 191 -33.40 -17.28 -2.41
C GLY A 191 -31.99 -16.95 -2.90
N CYS A 192 -31.30 -17.99 -3.39
CA CYS A 192 -29.88 -17.94 -3.79
C CYS A 192 -29.60 -16.89 -4.90
N MET A 193 -30.56 -16.65 -5.80
CA MET A 193 -30.41 -15.66 -6.88
C MET A 193 -30.43 -14.21 -6.38
N GLU A 194 -31.15 -13.92 -5.30
CA GLU A 194 -31.17 -12.59 -4.69
C GLU A 194 -29.81 -12.29 -4.01
N ILE A 195 -29.27 -13.30 -3.32
CA ILE A 195 -27.94 -13.22 -2.71
C ILE A 195 -26.87 -13.07 -3.79
N LEU A 196 -26.99 -13.78 -4.92
CA LEU A 196 -26.08 -13.61 -6.06
C LEU A 196 -26.10 -12.18 -6.58
N ALA A 197 -27.28 -11.58 -6.77
CA ALA A 197 -27.40 -10.18 -7.21
C ALA A 197 -26.77 -9.20 -6.21
N MET A 198 -26.93 -9.45 -4.90
CA MET A 198 -26.28 -8.67 -3.85
C MET A 198 -24.75 -8.79 -3.91
N VAL A 199 -24.22 -10.01 -4.08
CA VAL A 199 -22.77 -10.27 -4.18
C VAL A 199 -22.19 -9.64 -5.45
N ASP A 200 -22.92 -9.69 -6.57
CA ASP A 200 -22.54 -9.07 -7.85
C ASP A 200 -22.46 -7.53 -7.72
N GLY A 201 -23.30 -6.91 -6.88
CA GLY A 201 -23.30 -5.47 -6.63
C GLY A 201 -22.24 -4.98 -5.63
N LEU A 202 -21.65 -5.87 -4.83
CA LEU A 202 -20.73 -5.52 -3.75
C LEU A 202 -19.47 -4.74 -4.20
N PRO A 203 -18.79 -5.11 -5.31
CA PRO A 203 -17.62 -4.36 -5.78
C PRO A 203 -17.95 -2.90 -6.06
N GLU A 204 -19.12 -2.65 -6.67
CA GLU A 204 -19.55 -1.29 -7.01
C GLU A 204 -19.96 -0.50 -5.77
N ALA A 205 -20.65 -1.12 -4.81
CA ALA A 205 -20.97 -0.50 -3.54
C ALA A 205 -19.69 -0.03 -2.80
N LEU A 206 -18.65 -0.85 -2.78
CA LEU A 206 -17.35 -0.50 -2.18
C LEU A 206 -16.65 0.64 -2.93
N ARG A 207 -16.77 0.71 -4.27
CA ARG A 207 -16.26 1.85 -5.05
C ARG A 207 -17.00 3.14 -4.73
N MET A 208 -18.32 3.09 -4.57
CA MET A 208 -19.10 4.27 -4.19
C MET A 208 -18.65 4.82 -2.83
N ILE A 209 -18.41 3.95 -1.85
CA ILE A 209 -17.87 4.35 -0.54
C ILE A 209 -16.45 4.91 -0.69
N ALA A 210 -15.61 4.35 -1.56
CA ALA A 210 -14.30 4.91 -1.85
C ALA A 210 -14.41 6.34 -2.39
N HIS A 211 -15.30 6.59 -3.37
CA HIS A 211 -15.51 7.92 -3.93
C HIS A 211 -15.95 8.96 -2.89
N VAL A 212 -16.65 8.57 -1.81
CA VAL A 212 -16.94 9.48 -0.69
C VAL A 212 -15.64 9.99 -0.04
N MET A 213 -14.66 9.11 0.19
CA MET A 213 -13.37 9.49 0.78
C MET A 213 -12.57 10.40 -0.15
N GLN A 214 -12.63 10.15 -1.46
CA GLN A 214 -12.02 11.01 -2.47
C GLN A 214 -12.63 12.42 -2.45
N ILE A 215 -13.96 12.52 -2.45
CA ILE A 215 -14.67 13.82 -2.39
C ILE A 215 -14.28 14.58 -1.12
N LEU A 216 -14.16 13.89 0.02
CA LEU A 216 -13.74 14.52 1.27
C LEU A 216 -12.27 14.96 1.26
N ALA A 217 -11.38 14.18 0.64
CA ALA A 217 -10.00 14.58 0.44
C ALA A 217 -9.90 15.85 -0.42
N GLU A 218 -10.60 15.88 -1.56
CA GLU A 218 -10.63 17.04 -2.47
C GLU A 218 -11.20 18.29 -1.80
N ARG A 219 -12.27 18.15 -1.02
CA ARG A 219 -12.87 19.27 -0.27
C ARG A 219 -12.07 19.66 0.96
N SER A 220 -11.25 18.77 1.51
CA SER A 220 -10.40 19.10 2.66
C SER A 220 -9.27 20.07 2.34
N ASP A 221 -8.83 20.14 1.10
CA ASP A 221 -7.80 21.09 0.67
C ASP A 221 -8.36 22.52 0.44
N SER A 222 -9.67 22.67 0.22
CA SER A 222 -10.31 23.94 -0.14
C SER A 222 -11.31 24.48 0.88
N GLU A 223 -12.11 23.62 1.51
CA GLU A 223 -13.30 24.00 2.28
C GLU A 223 -13.19 23.69 3.77
N PHE A 224 -12.36 22.71 4.16
CA PHE A 224 -12.17 22.36 5.58
C PHE A 224 -10.81 22.84 6.10
N PRO A 225 -10.74 23.45 7.30
CA PRO A 225 -9.46 23.83 7.92
C PRO A 225 -8.76 22.61 8.53
N LEU A 226 -8.42 21.64 7.68
CA LEU A 226 -7.77 20.40 8.10
C LEU A 226 -6.26 20.47 7.89
N GLU A 227 -5.51 19.87 8.83
CA GLU A 227 -4.09 19.66 8.66
C GLU A 227 -3.85 18.65 7.53
N LYS A 228 -2.80 18.86 6.72
CA LYS A 228 -2.51 18.06 5.52
C LYS A 228 -2.36 16.56 5.79
N GLU A 229 -2.00 16.18 7.02
CA GLU A 229 -1.90 14.78 7.43
C GLU A 229 -3.27 14.10 7.50
N VAL A 230 -4.32 14.82 7.88
CA VAL A 230 -5.69 14.30 7.94
C VAL A 230 -6.27 14.16 6.53
N ALA A 231 -6.02 15.15 5.66
CA ALA A 231 -6.36 15.07 4.23
C ALA A 231 -5.69 13.88 3.53
N GLY A 232 -4.41 13.65 3.83
CA GLY A 232 -3.68 12.46 3.37
C GLY A 232 -4.32 11.14 3.83
N GLY A 233 -4.85 11.12 5.05
CA GLY A 233 -5.55 9.95 5.59
C GLY A 233 -6.80 9.56 4.78
N PHE A 234 -7.56 10.51 4.25
CA PHE A 234 -8.70 10.20 3.37
C PHE A 234 -8.26 9.52 2.05
N ASN A 235 -7.15 9.97 1.47
CA ASN A 235 -6.57 9.32 0.28
C ASN A 235 -6.06 7.90 0.58
N ASP A 236 -5.45 7.68 1.76
CA ASP A 236 -5.02 6.36 2.18
C ASP A 236 -6.22 5.39 2.34
N ILE A 237 -7.34 5.87 2.89
CA ILE A 237 -8.57 5.08 3.04
C ILE A 237 -9.21 4.80 1.68
N TYR A 238 -9.24 5.78 0.78
CA TYR A 238 -9.68 5.59 -0.62
C TYR A 238 -8.92 4.44 -1.30
N ASP A 239 -7.60 4.45 -1.21
CA ASP A 239 -6.74 3.40 -1.79
C ASP A 239 -6.98 2.01 -1.15
N LEU A 240 -7.33 1.96 0.13
CA LEU A 240 -7.67 0.72 0.81
C LEU A 240 -9.03 0.19 0.36
N LEU A 241 -10.02 1.07 0.20
CA LEU A 241 -11.35 0.70 -0.28
C LEU A 241 -11.34 0.23 -1.73
N LEU A 242 -10.53 0.83 -2.60
CA LEU A 242 -10.32 0.31 -3.97
C LEU A 242 -9.66 -1.08 -3.99
N LYS A 243 -8.74 -1.35 -3.06
CA LYS A 243 -8.16 -2.71 -2.92
C LYS A 243 -9.21 -3.70 -2.41
N ALA A 244 -10.08 -3.28 -1.50
CA ALA A 244 -11.19 -4.10 -1.04
C ALA A 244 -12.19 -4.39 -2.17
N SER A 245 -12.54 -3.40 -3.00
CA SER A 245 -13.42 -3.61 -4.15
C SER A 245 -12.81 -4.59 -5.16
N ALA A 246 -11.51 -4.50 -5.43
CA ALA A 246 -10.82 -5.46 -6.29
C ALA A 246 -10.85 -6.89 -5.71
N GLY A 247 -10.74 -7.04 -4.38
CA GLY A 247 -10.93 -8.34 -3.73
C GLY A 247 -12.36 -8.87 -3.82
N ALA A 248 -13.35 -7.98 -3.84
CA ALA A 248 -14.75 -8.35 -3.97
C ALA A 248 -15.13 -8.82 -5.39
N GLU A 249 -14.38 -8.43 -6.43
CA GLU A 249 -14.63 -8.87 -7.82
C GLU A 249 -14.54 -10.40 -8.02
N GLU A 250 -13.80 -11.10 -7.14
CA GLU A 250 -13.70 -12.56 -7.19
C GLU A 250 -14.92 -13.27 -6.58
N LEU A 251 -15.68 -12.59 -5.72
CA LEU A 251 -16.80 -13.19 -4.98
C LEU A 251 -17.94 -13.70 -5.89
N PRO A 252 -18.38 -12.97 -6.94
CA PRO A 252 -19.32 -13.48 -7.93
C PRO A 252 -18.94 -14.83 -8.52
N ALA A 253 -17.69 -14.97 -8.96
CA ALA A 253 -17.19 -16.18 -9.60
C ALA A 253 -17.11 -17.34 -8.59
N ILE A 254 -16.69 -17.06 -7.36
CA ILE A 254 -16.68 -18.05 -6.27
C ILE A 254 -18.10 -18.50 -5.94
N PHE A 255 -19.05 -17.56 -5.84
CA PHE A 255 -20.45 -17.85 -5.53
C PHE A 255 -21.08 -18.74 -6.60
N ARG A 256 -20.93 -18.38 -7.88
CA ARG A 256 -21.44 -19.17 -9.01
C ARG A 256 -20.87 -20.59 -9.05
N ARG A 257 -19.59 -20.76 -8.72
CA ARG A 257 -18.93 -22.07 -8.67
C ARG A 257 -19.44 -22.93 -7.51
N VAL A 258 -19.64 -22.35 -6.34
CA VAL A 258 -20.06 -23.11 -5.14
C VAL A 258 -21.55 -23.46 -5.20
N HIS A 259 -22.38 -22.56 -5.74
CA HIS A 259 -23.83 -22.71 -5.84
C HIS A 259 -24.28 -23.11 -7.26
N GLU A 260 -23.39 -23.71 -8.06
CA GLU A 260 -23.68 -24.10 -9.46
C GLU A 260 -24.96 -24.95 -9.56
N GLN A 261 -25.18 -25.86 -8.62
CA GLN A 261 -26.36 -26.73 -8.59
C GLN A 261 -27.64 -25.98 -8.27
N ASP A 262 -27.60 -25.01 -7.35
CA ASP A 262 -28.77 -24.21 -6.96
C ASP A 262 -29.10 -23.17 -8.03
N ILE A 263 -28.07 -22.57 -8.63
CA ILE A 263 -28.22 -21.64 -9.75
C ILE A 263 -28.76 -22.37 -10.98
N ALA A 264 -28.26 -23.57 -11.31
CA ALA A 264 -28.76 -24.36 -12.45
C ALA A 264 -30.24 -24.73 -12.31
N ARG A 265 -30.73 -24.95 -11.07
CA ARG A 265 -32.16 -25.18 -10.80
C ARG A 265 -33.03 -23.95 -11.07
N HIS A 266 -32.51 -22.76 -10.79
CA HIS A 266 -33.21 -21.51 -11.02
C HIS A 266 -33.08 -20.98 -12.47
N GLU A 267 -31.96 -21.24 -13.14
CA GLU A 267 -31.68 -20.80 -14.53
C GLU A 267 -32.23 -21.77 -15.59
N ASP A 268 -32.27 -23.08 -15.31
CA ASP A 268 -32.83 -24.11 -16.21
C ASP A 268 -33.75 -25.10 -15.44
N PRO A 269 -34.94 -24.65 -15.00
CA PRO A 269 -35.85 -25.47 -14.22
C PRO A 269 -36.42 -26.62 -15.07
N ARG A 270 -35.92 -27.84 -14.84
CA ARG A 270 -36.29 -29.06 -15.59
C ARG A 270 -37.79 -29.37 -15.65
N ASN A 271 -38.60 -28.88 -14.69
CA ASN A 271 -40.03 -29.18 -14.56
C ASN A 271 -40.92 -27.93 -14.32
N GLY A 272 -40.43 -26.72 -14.61
CA GLY A 272 -41.15 -25.47 -14.35
C GLY A 272 -41.13 -25.01 -12.89
N ALA A 273 -41.34 -23.70 -12.68
CA ALA A 273 -41.08 -22.98 -11.43
C ALA A 273 -41.88 -23.45 -10.20
N GLU A 274 -42.97 -24.21 -10.38
CA GLU A 274 -43.82 -24.68 -9.28
C GLU A 274 -43.34 -26.00 -8.65
N ALA A 275 -42.50 -26.78 -9.34
CA ALA A 275 -42.12 -28.13 -8.90
C ALA A 275 -41.03 -28.16 -7.81
N GLU A 276 -40.30 -27.07 -7.58
CA GLU A 276 -39.16 -27.03 -6.64
C GLU A 276 -39.43 -26.29 -5.31
N LYS A 277 -40.61 -25.66 -5.13
CA LYS A 277 -41.02 -25.08 -3.84
C LYS A 277 -41.12 -26.09 -2.69
N GLY A 278 -41.07 -27.40 -2.98
CA GLY A 278 -41.14 -28.47 -1.99
C GLY A 278 -39.82 -28.85 -1.31
N TRP A 279 -38.69 -28.20 -1.64
CA TRP A 279 -37.38 -28.49 -1.05
C TRP A 279 -36.83 -27.38 -0.13
N ASN A 280 -37.67 -26.45 0.30
CA ASN A 280 -37.39 -25.68 1.52
C ASN A 280 -37.76 -26.54 2.75
N VAL A 281 -36.79 -27.32 3.21
CA VAL A 281 -36.67 -27.72 4.63
C VAL A 281 -35.31 -27.24 5.12
#